data_AF-A0AAC9XL54-F1
#
_entry.id   AF-A0AAC9XL54-F1
#
_cell.length_a   1.000
_cell.length_b   1.000
_cell.length_c   1.000
_cell.angle_alpha   90.00
_cell.angle_beta   90.00
_cell.angle_gamma   90.00
#
_symmetry.space_group_name_H-M   'P 1'
#
loop_
_entity.id
_entity.type
_entity.pdbx_description
1 polymer ?
#
loop_
_entity_poly.entity_id
_entity_poly.type
_entity_poly.pdbx_seq_one_letter_code
_entity_poly.pdbx_strand_id
1 'polypeptide(L)'
;MKTYIISILSIIFIISCQTNHVYNIKNENDKSHFIKINRIEYLKPNIKYNINGTLYSTDIQSRIYKVIRKENLILSNAKRNSYAQRKVVELYGIKGKDQGGHIIGRQFGGSPNIDNLIPINKKLNMGEMKKTEMEWRESIINGDKINNIIIDIKYVYTNTRPYLIIIDYNVEKDYTNYRVKKILTNE
;
A
#
# COMPACT_ATOMS: atom_id res chain seq x y z
N MET A 1 36.92 -44.28 -14.65
CA MET A 1 37.32 -42.86 -14.64
C MET A 1 36.08 -41.98 -14.72
N LYS A 2 35.86 -41.21 -13.65
CA LYS A 2 34.92 -40.08 -13.47
C LYS A 2 33.40 -40.34 -13.56
N THR A 3 32.89 -40.81 -12.43
CA THR A 3 31.59 -40.47 -11.83
C THR A 3 31.37 -38.95 -11.81
N TYR A 4 30.25 -38.48 -12.38
CA TYR A 4 29.74 -37.12 -12.16
C TYR A 4 28.63 -37.17 -11.12
N ILE A 5 29.04 -37.33 -9.86
CA ILE A 5 28.28 -36.87 -8.69
C ILE A 5 28.74 -35.44 -8.45
N ILE A 6 28.05 -34.45 -9.03
CA ILE A 6 28.24 -33.04 -8.67
C ILE A 6 26.85 -32.38 -8.55
N SER A 7 26.43 -32.30 -7.29
CA SER A 7 25.51 -31.34 -6.67
C SER A 7 24.06 -31.25 -7.16
N ILE A 8 23.22 -32.19 -6.72
CA ILE A 8 21.81 -31.94 -6.35
C ILE A 8 21.78 -31.25 -4.97
N LEU A 9 22.57 -30.18 -4.78
CA LEU A 9 22.69 -29.47 -3.51
C LEU A 9 22.68 -27.95 -3.71
N SER A 10 21.60 -27.44 -4.31
CA SER A 10 21.13 -26.07 -4.09
C SER A 10 19.62 -25.93 -4.40
N ILE A 11 18.87 -27.03 -4.33
CA ILE A 11 17.43 -27.00 -4.11
C ILE A 11 17.25 -27.17 -2.60
N ILE A 12 16.55 -26.22 -1.97
CA ILE A 12 16.27 -26.04 -0.53
C ILE A 12 17.22 -25.05 0.16
N PHE A 13 16.94 -23.74 0.04
CA PHE A 13 16.29 -22.95 1.11
C PHE A 13 16.22 -21.46 0.69
N ILE A 14 15.22 -21.07 -0.10
CA ILE A 14 14.62 -19.74 0.06
C ILE A 14 13.15 -19.99 0.41
N ILE A 15 12.96 -20.68 1.54
CA ILE A 15 11.72 -20.53 2.29
C ILE A 15 11.68 -19.06 2.68
N SER A 16 10.80 -18.30 2.02
CA SER A 16 9.96 -17.28 2.65
C SER A 16 10.55 -16.68 3.94
N CYS A 17 11.64 -15.91 3.84
CA CYS A 17 12.02 -15.06 4.94
C CYS A 17 11.16 -13.80 4.84
N GLN A 18 9.89 -13.91 5.25
CA GLN A 18 9.17 -12.72 5.68
C GLN A 18 9.94 -12.18 6.87
N THR A 19 10.68 -11.09 6.67
CA THR A 19 11.45 -10.51 7.76
C THR A 19 10.47 -9.94 8.77
N ASN A 20 10.58 -10.31 10.05
CA ASN A 20 9.84 -9.64 11.12
C ASN A 20 10.32 -8.21 11.37
N HIS A 21 11.44 -7.83 10.75
CA HIS A 21 11.96 -6.48 10.79
C HIS A 21 11.00 -5.50 10.12
N VAL A 22 10.69 -4.41 10.85
CA VAL A 22 9.91 -3.28 10.34
C VAL A 22 10.86 -2.10 10.15
N TYR A 23 10.94 -1.60 8.92
CA TYR A 23 11.66 -0.36 8.61
C TYR A 23 10.85 0.83 9.09
N ASN A 24 11.32 1.58 10.08
CA ASN A 24 10.64 2.78 10.57
C ASN A 24 11.15 4.00 9.81
N ILE A 25 10.33 4.52 8.90
CA ILE A 25 10.72 5.59 7.97
C ILE A 25 10.54 6.94 8.66
N LYS A 26 11.65 7.64 8.89
CA LYS A 26 11.65 8.87 9.71
C LYS A 26 11.08 10.08 8.99
N ASN A 27 11.35 10.21 7.68
CA ASN A 27 10.94 11.34 6.86
C ASN A 27 11.05 10.99 5.36
N GLU A 28 10.72 11.95 4.48
CA GLU A 28 10.71 11.74 3.03
C GLU A 28 12.08 11.42 2.39
N ASN A 29 13.19 11.75 3.08
CA ASN A 29 14.55 11.46 2.65
C ASN A 29 15.03 10.07 3.09
N ASP A 30 14.35 9.44 4.05
CA ASP A 30 14.65 8.07 4.45
C ASP A 30 14.15 7.10 3.38
N LYS A 31 15.10 6.53 2.62
CA LYS A 31 14.83 5.58 1.54
C LYS A 31 15.18 4.14 1.93
N SER A 32 15.26 3.83 3.24
CA SER A 32 15.70 2.52 3.72
C SER A 32 14.82 1.35 3.26
N HIS A 33 13.55 1.58 2.94
CA HIS A 33 12.61 0.61 2.35
C HIS A 33 12.66 0.51 0.82
N PHE A 34 13.48 1.32 0.16
CA PHE A 34 13.65 1.29 -1.30
C PHE A 34 14.93 0.55 -1.73
N ILE A 35 14.91 0.03 -2.95
CA ILE A 35 16.06 -0.41 -3.73
C ILE A 35 16.06 0.33 -5.06
N LYS A 36 17.24 0.64 -5.59
CA LYS A 36 17.40 1.34 -6.86
C LYS A 36 17.96 0.38 -7.92
N ILE A 37 17.19 0.15 -8.97
CA ILE A 37 17.57 -0.71 -10.11
C ILE A 37 17.50 0.14 -11.37
N ASN A 38 18.60 0.24 -12.12
CA ASN A 38 18.70 1.05 -13.34
C ASN A 38 18.19 2.49 -13.15
N ARG A 39 18.57 3.11 -12.03
CA ARG A 39 18.16 4.47 -11.61
C ARG A 39 16.67 4.63 -11.24
N ILE A 40 15.88 3.57 -11.27
CA ILE A 40 14.48 3.57 -10.86
C ILE A 40 14.38 3.03 -9.42
N GLU A 41 13.60 3.70 -8.58
CA GLU A 41 13.32 3.27 -7.21
C GLU A 41 12.15 2.27 -7.20
N TYR A 42 12.36 1.16 -6.50
CA TYR A 42 11.37 0.11 -6.24
C TYR A 42 11.31 -0.13 -4.74
N LEU A 43 10.14 -0.50 -4.23
CA LEU A 43 10.07 -1.01 -2.85
C LEU A 43 10.90 -2.28 -2.74
N LYS A 44 11.50 -2.54 -1.58
CA LYS A 44 12.11 -3.83 -1.31
C LYS A 44 11.01 -4.91 -1.24
N PRO A 45 11.28 -6.15 -1.71
CA PRO A 45 10.33 -7.25 -1.60
C PRO A 45 10.32 -7.85 -0.19
N ASN A 46 9.19 -8.44 0.21
CA ASN A 46 9.01 -9.15 1.49
C ASN A 46 9.40 -8.38 2.75
N ILE A 47 9.18 -7.06 2.77
CA ILE A 47 9.44 -6.24 3.95
C ILE A 47 8.16 -5.68 4.53
N LYS A 48 8.29 -5.20 5.77
CA LYS A 48 7.31 -4.31 6.40
C LYS A 48 7.96 -2.96 6.65
N TYR A 49 7.24 -1.87 6.42
CA TYR A 49 7.73 -0.53 6.77
C TYR A 49 6.62 0.30 7.40
N ASN A 50 6.98 1.15 8.34
CA ASN A 50 6.08 2.05 9.04
C ASN A 50 6.37 3.50 8.61
N ILE A 51 5.32 4.21 8.19
CA ILE A 51 5.34 5.64 7.94
C ILE A 51 4.28 6.26 8.84
N ASN A 52 4.68 7.05 9.84
CA ASN A 52 3.79 7.81 10.72
C ASN A 52 2.64 6.97 11.31
N GLY A 53 2.97 5.79 11.87
CA GLY A 53 1.99 4.90 12.49
C GLY A 53 1.21 4.02 11.51
N THR A 54 1.47 4.14 10.20
CA THR A 54 0.85 3.31 9.16
C THR A 54 1.84 2.24 8.71
N LEU A 55 1.50 0.98 8.92
CA LEU A 55 2.31 -0.19 8.56
C LEU A 55 1.93 -0.70 7.17
N TYR A 56 2.91 -0.80 6.29
CA TYR A 56 2.77 -1.36 4.94
C TYR A 56 3.53 -2.66 4.86
N SER A 57 3.05 -3.59 4.04
CA SER A 57 3.71 -4.87 3.75
C SER A 57 3.84 -5.08 2.24
N THR A 58 5.03 -5.49 1.80
CA THR A 58 5.31 -5.82 0.41
C THR A 58 5.48 -7.32 0.21
N ASP A 59 5.09 -7.81 -0.95
CA ASP A 59 5.28 -9.21 -1.32
C ASP A 59 6.62 -9.45 -2.04
N ILE A 60 6.83 -10.67 -2.52
CA ILE A 60 8.04 -11.09 -3.24
C ILE A 60 8.29 -10.29 -4.53
N GLN A 61 7.26 -9.65 -5.09
CA GLN A 61 7.34 -8.82 -6.28
C GLN A 61 7.38 -7.32 -5.95
N SER A 62 7.65 -6.97 -4.70
CA SER A 62 7.69 -5.58 -4.22
C SER A 62 6.34 -4.84 -4.30
N ARG A 63 5.22 -5.57 -4.41
CA ARG A 63 3.88 -4.96 -4.46
C ARG A 63 3.36 -4.78 -3.04
N ILE A 64 2.76 -3.62 -2.75
CA ILE A 64 2.05 -3.42 -1.48
C ILE A 64 0.81 -4.30 -1.48
N TYR A 65 0.73 -5.26 -0.55
CA TYR A 65 -0.41 -6.18 -0.46
C TYR A 65 -1.25 -5.95 0.80
N LYS A 66 -0.71 -5.24 1.80
CA LYS A 66 -1.42 -4.94 3.05
C LYS A 66 -0.98 -3.62 3.66
N VAL A 67 -1.96 -2.85 4.12
CA VAL A 67 -1.75 -1.63 4.90
C VAL A 67 -2.57 -1.71 6.18
N ILE A 68 -1.96 -1.35 7.31
CA ILE A 68 -2.60 -1.37 8.64
C ILE A 68 -2.31 -0.05 9.33
N ARG A 69 -3.37 0.63 9.80
CA ARG A 69 -3.29 1.76 10.72
C ARG A 69 -4.19 1.49 11.92
N LYS A 70 -3.59 1.26 13.08
CA LYS A 70 -4.34 0.99 14.32
C LYS A 70 -4.89 2.26 14.95
N GLU A 71 -4.10 3.32 14.93
CA GLU A 71 -4.43 4.61 15.52
C GLU A 71 -5.56 5.32 14.78
N ASN A 72 -6.14 6.32 15.44
CA ASN A 72 -7.11 7.21 14.80
C ASN A 72 -6.50 7.88 13.55
N LEU A 73 -7.31 7.90 12.50
CA LEU A 73 -7.04 8.72 11.33
C LEU A 73 -7.26 10.18 11.71
N ILE A 74 -6.34 11.04 11.28
CA ILE A 74 -6.38 12.48 11.58
C ILE A 74 -6.30 13.27 10.28
N LEU A 75 -6.89 14.47 10.26
CA LEU A 75 -6.73 15.38 9.14
C LEU A 75 -5.31 15.93 9.09
N SER A 76 -4.78 16.05 7.88
CA SER A 76 -3.45 16.56 7.58
C SER A 76 -3.44 17.15 6.16
N ASN A 77 -2.26 17.57 5.69
CA ASN A 77 -2.08 18.14 4.37
C ASN A 77 -0.73 17.76 3.79
N ALA A 78 -0.55 16.47 3.45
CA ALA A 78 0.67 16.02 2.80
C ALA A 78 0.82 16.64 1.40
N LYS A 79 2.08 16.87 1.00
CA LYS A 79 2.45 17.36 -0.34
C LYS A 79 1.92 16.41 -1.40
N ARG A 80 1.72 16.90 -2.63
CA ARG A 80 1.43 16.05 -3.78
C ARG A 80 2.70 15.82 -4.59
N ASN A 81 2.95 14.57 -4.99
CA ASN A 81 4.03 14.24 -5.92
C ASN A 81 3.44 13.67 -7.23
N SER A 82 3.22 14.55 -8.20
CA SER A 82 2.67 14.16 -9.51
C SER A 82 3.61 13.23 -10.30
N TYR A 83 4.92 13.31 -10.06
CA TYR A 83 5.88 12.40 -10.67
C TYR A 83 5.67 10.97 -10.16
N ALA A 84 5.57 10.77 -8.84
CA ALA A 84 5.35 9.45 -8.26
C ALA A 84 4.00 8.83 -8.71
N GLN A 85 2.93 9.63 -8.75
CA GLN A 85 1.62 9.18 -9.25
C GLN A 85 1.64 8.74 -10.71
N ARG A 86 2.43 9.41 -11.57
CA ARG A 86 2.63 8.96 -12.95
C ARG A 86 3.51 7.72 -13.00
N LYS A 87 4.58 7.68 -12.21
CA LYS A 87 5.58 6.62 -12.25
C LYS A 87 5.01 5.28 -11.76
N VAL A 88 4.16 5.27 -10.73
CA VAL A 88 3.51 4.04 -10.26
C VAL A 88 2.61 3.42 -11.34
N VAL A 89 1.93 4.24 -12.15
CA VAL A 89 1.13 3.76 -13.30
C VAL A 89 2.03 3.26 -14.42
N GLU A 90 3.12 3.95 -14.71
CA GLU A 90 4.10 3.52 -15.72
C GLU A 90 4.74 2.17 -15.38
N LEU A 91 5.04 1.93 -14.10
CA LEU A 91 5.68 0.70 -13.63
C LEU A 91 4.71 -0.46 -13.46
N TYR A 92 3.48 -0.20 -13.01
CA TYR A 92 2.61 -1.25 -12.49
C TYR A 92 1.18 -1.22 -13.03
N GLY A 93 0.78 -0.20 -13.79
CA GLY A 93 -0.60 0.02 -14.22
C GLY A 93 -0.80 0.06 -15.74
N ILE A 94 -1.99 0.49 -16.14
CA ILE A 94 -2.38 0.66 -17.54
C ILE A 94 -2.44 2.16 -17.85
N LYS A 95 -1.48 2.63 -18.66
CA LYS A 95 -1.40 4.03 -19.08
C LYS A 95 -2.71 4.49 -19.76
N GLY A 96 -3.21 5.64 -19.35
CA GLY A 96 -4.45 6.22 -19.88
C GLY A 96 -5.74 5.69 -19.24
N LYS A 97 -5.69 4.55 -18.55
CA LYS A 97 -6.84 4.00 -17.80
C LYS A 97 -6.70 4.20 -16.29
N ASP A 98 -5.49 4.01 -15.76
CA ASP A 98 -5.21 4.09 -14.34
C ASP A 98 -4.64 5.45 -13.90
N GLN A 99 -4.82 5.74 -12.62
CA GLN A 99 -4.19 6.82 -11.88
C GLN A 99 -3.33 6.22 -10.76
N GLY A 100 -2.27 6.93 -10.36
CA GLY A 100 -1.53 6.60 -9.14
C GLY A 100 -2.34 7.03 -7.92
N GLY A 101 -3.25 6.16 -7.50
CA GLY A 101 -4.14 6.40 -6.36
C GLY A 101 -3.39 6.24 -5.05
N HIS A 102 -3.71 7.09 -4.07
CA HIS A 102 -3.19 6.90 -2.72
C HIS A 102 -3.93 5.76 -2.04
N ILE A 103 -3.20 4.98 -1.22
CA ILE A 103 -3.84 4.00 -0.34
C ILE A 103 -4.39 4.72 0.90
N ILE A 104 -3.56 5.52 1.56
CA ILE A 104 -3.99 6.53 2.54
C ILE A 104 -3.90 7.90 1.90
N GLY A 105 -5.03 8.61 1.81
CA GLY A 105 -5.10 9.93 1.17
C GLY A 105 -4.16 10.97 1.77
N ARG A 106 -3.72 11.92 0.92
CA ARG A 106 -2.85 13.04 1.35
C ARG A 106 -3.47 13.87 2.49
N GLN A 107 -4.80 13.97 2.50
CA GLN A 107 -5.57 14.71 3.52
C GLN A 107 -5.53 14.03 4.89
N PHE A 108 -4.94 12.84 4.98
CA PHE A 108 -4.70 12.08 6.20
C PHE A 108 -3.21 11.84 6.46
N GLY A 109 -2.33 12.57 5.75
CA GLY A 109 -0.88 12.48 5.94
C GLY A 109 -0.21 11.33 5.21
N GLY A 110 -0.92 10.68 4.28
CA GLY A 110 -0.35 9.62 3.45
C GLY A 110 0.87 10.09 2.64
N SER A 111 1.89 9.23 2.55
CA SER A 111 3.10 9.53 1.78
C SER A 111 2.74 9.84 0.31
N PRO A 112 3.38 10.85 -0.31
CA PRO A 112 3.15 11.14 -1.72
C PRO A 112 3.95 10.26 -2.67
N ASN A 113 4.85 9.41 -2.15
CA ASN A 113 5.75 8.60 -2.95
C ASN A 113 5.16 7.21 -3.25
N ILE A 114 5.85 6.41 -4.06
CA ILE A 114 5.36 5.09 -4.52
C ILE A 114 5.16 4.07 -3.37
N ASP A 115 5.61 4.39 -2.16
CA ASP A 115 5.42 3.63 -0.93
C ASP A 115 4.00 3.74 -0.31
N ASN A 116 3.13 4.55 -0.89
CA ASN A 116 1.72 4.67 -0.52
C ASN A 116 0.82 4.85 -1.75
N LEU A 117 1.29 4.42 -2.93
CA LEU A 117 0.55 4.52 -4.18
C LEU A 117 0.37 3.16 -4.83
N ILE A 118 -0.78 2.97 -5.47
CA ILE A 118 -1.06 1.83 -6.35
C ILE A 118 -1.74 2.32 -7.64
N PRO A 119 -1.62 1.58 -8.75
CA PRO A 119 -2.39 1.88 -9.96
C PRO A 119 -3.87 1.51 -9.75
N ILE A 120 -4.74 2.51 -9.83
CA ILE A 120 -6.20 2.36 -9.66
C ILE A 120 -6.89 2.90 -10.91
N ASN A 121 -7.89 2.18 -11.43
CA ASN A 121 -8.76 2.63 -12.51
C ASN A 121 -9.31 4.02 -12.18
N LYS A 122 -9.26 4.94 -13.15
CA LYS A 122 -9.71 6.33 -12.95
C LYS A 122 -11.14 6.42 -12.41
N LYS A 123 -12.07 5.57 -12.87
CA LYS A 123 -13.46 5.56 -12.40
C LYS A 123 -13.54 5.15 -10.94
N LEU A 124 -12.82 4.10 -10.53
CA LEU A 124 -12.77 3.66 -9.14
C LEU A 124 -12.12 4.71 -8.24
N ASN A 125 -10.98 5.26 -8.66
CA ASN A 125 -10.23 6.26 -7.90
C ASN A 125 -11.05 7.54 -7.67
N MET A 126 -11.75 8.02 -8.69
CA MET A 126 -12.60 9.22 -8.61
C MET A 126 -14.00 8.96 -8.04
N GLY A 127 -14.41 7.69 -7.96
CA GLY A 127 -15.69 7.22 -7.44
C GLY A 127 -15.56 6.72 -6.01
N GLU A 128 -15.69 5.40 -5.80
CA GLU A 128 -15.80 4.79 -4.47
C GLU A 128 -14.58 5.00 -3.56
N MET A 129 -13.35 5.06 -4.11
CA MET A 129 -12.17 5.39 -3.31
C MET A 129 -12.27 6.81 -2.75
N LYS A 130 -12.49 7.80 -3.62
CA LYS A 130 -12.70 9.20 -3.22
C LYS A 130 -13.88 9.36 -2.27
N LYS A 131 -14.99 8.65 -2.51
CA LYS A 131 -16.18 8.67 -1.64
C LYS A 131 -15.82 8.17 -0.24
N THR A 132 -15.09 7.07 -0.14
CA THR A 132 -14.62 6.53 1.15
C THR A 132 -13.70 7.51 1.89
N GLU A 133 -12.76 8.15 1.18
CA GLU A 133 -11.91 9.19 1.78
C GLU A 133 -12.72 10.40 2.26
N MET A 134 -13.76 10.81 1.52
CA MET A 134 -14.64 11.90 1.94
C MET A 134 -15.49 11.52 3.15
N GLU A 135 -16.05 10.31 3.20
CA GLU A 135 -16.80 9.81 4.36
C GLU A 135 -15.94 9.81 5.64
N TRP A 136 -14.68 9.37 5.53
CA TRP A 136 -13.73 9.44 6.66
C TRP A 136 -13.46 10.88 7.09
N ARG A 137 -13.25 11.80 6.13
CA ARG A 137 -13.03 13.21 6.43
C ARG A 137 -14.22 13.82 7.16
N GLU A 138 -15.43 13.63 6.67
CA GLU A 138 -16.64 14.18 7.30
C GLU A 138 -16.87 13.58 8.69
N SER A 139 -16.63 12.28 8.87
CA SER A 139 -16.70 11.63 10.19
C SER A 139 -15.75 12.31 11.19
N ILE A 140 -14.49 12.53 10.79
CA ILE A 140 -13.50 13.20 11.65
C ILE A 140 -13.91 14.64 11.96
N ILE A 141 -14.46 15.38 10.99
CA ILE A 141 -14.95 16.76 11.20
C ILE A 141 -16.09 16.79 12.22
N ASN A 142 -16.95 15.78 12.20
CA ASN A 142 -18.08 15.67 13.13
C ASN A 142 -17.68 15.18 14.54
N GLY A 143 -16.39 14.88 14.77
CA GLY A 143 -15.88 14.41 16.06
C GLY A 143 -15.85 12.88 16.20
N ASP A 144 -16.26 12.13 15.18
CA ASP A 144 -16.17 10.67 15.15
C ASP A 144 -14.71 10.21 14.93
N LYS A 145 -14.40 8.97 15.31
CA LYS A 145 -13.06 8.39 15.09
C LYS A 145 -13.10 7.28 14.07
N ILE A 146 -12.14 7.31 13.15
CA ILE A 146 -11.87 6.23 12.20
C ILE A 146 -10.57 5.57 12.62
N ASN A 147 -10.58 4.28 12.96
CA ASN A 147 -9.39 3.57 13.41
C ASN A 147 -9.40 2.09 12.99
N ASN A 148 -8.35 1.36 13.36
CA ASN A 148 -8.18 -0.05 13.01
C ASN A 148 -8.37 -0.32 11.50
N ILE A 149 -7.85 0.60 10.67
CA ILE A 149 -7.93 0.51 9.22
C ILE A 149 -7.01 -0.62 8.75
N ILE A 150 -7.57 -1.55 8.01
CA ILE A 150 -6.88 -2.64 7.32
C ILE A 150 -7.27 -2.57 5.85
N ILE A 151 -6.28 -2.39 4.99
CA ILE A 151 -6.47 -2.40 3.53
C ILE A 151 -5.70 -3.59 2.98
N ASP A 152 -6.43 -4.60 2.51
CA ASP A 152 -5.86 -5.74 1.79
C ASP A 152 -5.96 -5.49 0.29
N ILE A 153 -4.81 -5.55 -0.39
CA ILE A 153 -4.70 -5.34 -1.83
C ILE A 153 -4.37 -6.69 -2.48
N LYS A 154 -5.27 -7.17 -3.34
CA LYS A 154 -5.14 -8.49 -3.97
C LYS A 154 -4.72 -8.34 -5.42
N TYR A 155 -3.78 -9.19 -5.83
CA TYR A 155 -3.26 -9.30 -7.17
C TYR A 155 -3.58 -10.68 -7.73
N VAL A 156 -3.78 -10.75 -9.05
CA VAL A 156 -3.94 -12.03 -9.74
C VAL A 156 -2.56 -12.51 -10.16
N TYR A 157 -2.13 -13.66 -9.62
CA TYR A 157 -0.80 -14.24 -9.87
C TYR A 157 0.33 -13.19 -9.75
N THR A 158 1.06 -13.01 -10.85
CA THR A 158 2.23 -12.14 -10.95
C THR A 158 1.89 -10.72 -11.43
N ASN A 159 0.60 -10.36 -11.59
CA ASN A 159 0.20 -9.04 -12.07
C ASN A 159 0.64 -7.93 -11.12
N THR A 160 1.20 -6.86 -11.68
CA THR A 160 1.63 -5.68 -10.90
C THR A 160 0.47 -4.74 -10.58
N ARG A 161 -0.60 -4.77 -11.37
CA ARG A 161 -1.84 -4.03 -11.12
C ARG A 161 -2.75 -4.79 -10.15
N PRO A 162 -3.26 -4.15 -9.08
CA PRO A 162 -4.16 -4.81 -8.16
C PRO A 162 -5.51 -5.07 -8.83
N TYR A 163 -6.14 -6.17 -8.47
CA TYR A 163 -7.47 -6.56 -8.94
C TYR A 163 -8.56 -6.19 -7.92
N LEU A 164 -8.26 -6.35 -6.63
CA LEU A 164 -9.22 -6.09 -5.56
C LEU A 164 -8.57 -5.23 -4.47
N ILE A 165 -9.33 -4.27 -3.96
CA ILE A 165 -8.96 -3.45 -2.81
C ILE A 165 -10.05 -3.67 -1.76
N ILE A 166 -9.68 -4.27 -0.64
CA ILE A 166 -10.59 -4.53 0.48
C ILE A 166 -10.21 -3.57 1.59
N ILE A 167 -11.14 -2.69 1.97
CA ILE A 167 -10.95 -1.70 3.02
C ILE A 167 -11.83 -2.07 4.19
N ASP A 168 -11.25 -2.20 5.36
CA ASP A 168 -11.92 -2.59 6.58
C ASP A 168 -11.50 -1.64 7.71
N TYR A 169 -12.43 -1.06 8.44
CA TYR A 169 -12.13 -0.09 9.49
C TYR A 169 -13.26 0.01 10.52
N ASN A 170 -12.93 0.56 11.69
CA ASN A 170 -13.89 0.86 12.73
C ASN A 170 -14.28 2.34 12.67
N VAL A 171 -15.53 2.62 13.01
CA VAL A 171 -16.08 3.94 13.28
C VAL A 171 -16.55 3.96 14.72
N GLU A 172 -16.01 4.91 15.50
CA GLU A 172 -16.49 5.21 16.86
C GLU A 172 -17.24 6.54 16.81
N LYS A 173 -18.53 6.50 17.15
CA LYS A 173 -19.45 7.65 17.14
C LYS A 173 -20.25 7.65 18.43
N ASP A 174 -19.98 8.58 19.35
CA ASP A 174 -20.62 8.72 20.66
C ASP A 174 -20.86 7.38 21.39
N TYR A 175 -22.05 6.79 21.21
CA TYR A 175 -22.53 5.56 21.84
C TYR A 175 -22.55 4.33 20.91
N THR A 176 -22.11 4.47 19.66
CA THR A 176 -22.12 3.42 18.65
C THR A 176 -20.74 3.19 18.08
N ASN A 177 -20.28 1.94 18.15
CA ASN A 177 -19.06 1.49 17.50
C ASN A 177 -19.44 0.42 16.47
N TYR A 178 -19.08 0.64 15.22
CA TYR A 178 -19.37 -0.33 14.16
C TYR A 178 -18.19 -0.46 13.21
N ARG A 179 -18.18 -1.59 12.51
CA ARG A 179 -17.13 -1.95 11.56
C ARG A 179 -17.67 -1.84 10.15
N VAL A 180 -16.93 -1.18 9.28
CA VAL A 180 -17.27 -1.04 7.87
C VAL A 180 -16.28 -1.87 7.06
N LYS A 181 -16.79 -2.63 6.09
CA LYS A 181 -15.98 -3.37 5.13
C LYS A 181 -16.46 -3.06 3.71
N LYS A 182 -15.54 -2.61 2.87
CA LYS A 182 -15.76 -2.32 1.45
C LYS A 182 -14.88 -3.23 0.61
N ILE A 183 -15.44 -3.76 -0.47
CA ILE A 183 -14.75 -4.63 -1.43
C ILE A 183 -14.85 -3.95 -2.79
N LEU A 184 -13.72 -3.51 -3.33
CA LEU A 184 -13.67 -2.67 -4.51
C LEU A 184 -12.87 -3.37 -5.62
N THR A 185 -13.53 -3.67 -6.73
CA THR A 185 -12.89 -4.26 -7.91
C THR A 185 -12.22 -3.17 -8.74
N ASN A 186 -10.94 -3.37 -9.05
CA ASN A 186 -10.16 -2.49 -9.91
C ASN A 186 -10.25 -2.99 -11.36
N GLU A 187 -11.37 -2.71 -12.03
CA GLU A 187 -11.63 -3.14 -13.41
C GLU A 187 -10.78 -2.42 -14.46
#